data_AF-A0A6I2L9V4-F1
#
_entry.id   AF-A0A6I2L9V4-F1
#
_cell.length_a   1.000
_cell.length_b   1.000
_cell.length_c   1.000
_cell.angle_alpha   90.00
_cell.angle_beta   90.00
_cell.angle_gamma   90.00
#
_symmetry.space_group_name_H-M   'P 1'
#
loop_
_entity.id
_entity.type
_entity.pdbx_description
1 polymer ?
#
loop_
_entity_poly.entity_id
_entity_poly.type
_entity_poly.pdbx_seq_one_letter_code
_entity_poly.pdbx_strand_id
1 'polypeptide(L)'
;MNMFNTLTLRRSLLALALTAAASLAYADTTYQISLDTSSFSGTGWIDLQFNPGNLASTTLASVTLTDFVGFGDSSTALINGAVSGSLATGYTISNTDASGWNDLFHEVNYNGGTISFTVTFSGLADASQSSSQSVFSVSLMNSDATAYLGTTDASGSLVALNYSAGLTDGSGSVAATPLVNSIPSSVTAVPEPSSWAMLAGGLALLGLARRRKQA
;
A
#
# COMPACT_ATOMS: atom_id res chain seq x y z
N MET A 1 -51.60 -13.61 21.46
CA MET A 1 -50.17 -13.93 21.62
C MET A 1 -49.41 -13.50 20.37
N ASN A 2 -48.47 -12.56 20.51
CA ASN A 2 -47.22 -12.45 19.71
C ASN A 2 -47.13 -11.63 18.39
N MET A 3 -47.97 -10.62 18.12
CA MET A 3 -47.67 -9.65 17.04
C MET A 3 -46.51 -8.70 17.39
N PHE A 4 -46.29 -8.43 18.68
CA PHE A 4 -45.12 -7.69 19.17
C PHE A 4 -43.80 -8.47 19.08
N ASN A 5 -43.83 -9.80 18.93
CA ASN A 5 -42.62 -10.63 18.95
C ASN A 5 -41.98 -10.79 17.55
N THR A 6 -42.80 -10.76 16.50
CA THR A 6 -42.34 -10.92 15.10
C THR A 6 -41.66 -9.66 14.55
N LEU A 7 -42.11 -8.46 14.94
CA LEU A 7 -41.45 -7.20 14.55
C LEU A 7 -40.06 -7.05 15.19
N THR A 8 -39.92 -7.43 16.46
CA THR A 8 -38.65 -7.35 17.19
C THR A 8 -37.66 -8.37 16.64
N LEU A 9 -38.11 -9.60 16.34
CA LEU A 9 -37.27 -10.65 15.73
C LEU A 9 -36.74 -10.24 14.35
N ARG A 10 -37.57 -9.62 13.49
CA ARG A 10 -37.15 -9.15 12.16
C ARG A 10 -36.10 -8.03 12.24
N ARG A 11 -36.23 -7.12 13.21
CA ARG A 11 -35.25 -6.06 13.44
C ARG A 11 -33.93 -6.61 13.96
N SER A 12 -33.98 -7.58 14.88
CA SER A 12 -32.77 -8.24 15.40
C SER A 12 -32.04 -9.05 14.34
N LEU A 13 -32.77 -9.77 13.47
CA LEU A 13 -32.17 -10.50 12.35
C LEU A 13 -31.54 -9.57 11.31
N LEU A 14 -32.19 -8.43 11.02
CA LEU A 14 -31.62 -7.43 10.10
C LEU A 14 -30.38 -6.76 10.70
N ALA A 15 -30.39 -6.45 12.00
CA ALA A 15 -29.23 -5.93 12.71
C ALA A 15 -28.07 -6.95 12.69
N LEU A 16 -28.35 -8.22 12.95
CA LEU A 16 -27.37 -9.31 12.91
C LEU A 16 -26.76 -9.48 11.50
N ALA A 17 -27.59 -9.43 10.45
CA ALA A 17 -27.13 -9.49 9.06
C ALA A 17 -26.26 -8.28 8.69
N LEU A 18 -26.60 -7.07 9.15
CA LEU A 18 -25.78 -5.87 8.93
C LEU A 18 -24.43 -5.96 9.66
N THR A 19 -24.41 -6.46 10.91
CA THR A 19 -23.17 -6.64 11.67
C THR A 19 -22.27 -7.72 11.07
N ALA A 20 -22.83 -8.79 10.50
CA ALA A 20 -22.06 -9.85 9.83
C ALA A 20 -21.46 -9.40 8.49
N ALA A 21 -22.10 -8.46 7.79
CA ALA A 21 -21.57 -7.87 6.56
C ALA A 21 -20.50 -6.78 6.83
N ALA A 22 -20.49 -6.19 8.02
CA ALA A 22 -19.51 -5.16 8.40
C ALA A 22 -18.12 -5.74 8.79
N SER A 23 -18.03 -7.04 9.07
CA SER A 23 -16.77 -7.70 9.49
C SER A 23 -15.87 -8.18 8.35
N LEU A 24 -16.21 -7.87 7.08
CA LEU A 24 -15.40 -8.22 5.90
C LEU A 24 -14.51 -7.05 5.44
N ALA A 25 -14.03 -6.23 6.37
CA ALA A 25 -13.02 -5.23 6.04
C ALA A 25 -11.73 -5.96 5.67
N TYR A 26 -11.41 -5.98 4.37
CA TYR A 26 -10.11 -6.42 3.89
C TYR A 26 -9.06 -5.41 4.35
N ALA A 27 -7.87 -5.88 4.70
CA ALA A 27 -6.75 -4.99 4.97
C ALA A 27 -6.40 -4.28 3.65
N ASP A 28 -6.27 -2.96 3.69
CA ASP A 28 -5.86 -2.21 2.51
C ASP A 28 -4.44 -2.66 2.10
N THR A 29 -4.30 -3.01 0.84
CA THR A 29 -3.02 -3.41 0.24
C THR A 29 -2.52 -2.38 -0.76
N THR A 30 -3.26 -1.28 -0.97
CA THR A 30 -2.89 -0.22 -1.91
C THR A 30 -2.72 1.11 -1.18
N TYR A 31 -1.58 1.75 -1.40
CA TYR A 31 -1.23 3.00 -0.76
C TYR A 31 -0.75 4.03 -1.77
N GLN A 32 -1.25 5.24 -1.67
CA GLN A 32 -0.66 6.39 -2.33
C GLN A 32 0.48 6.92 -1.46
N ILE A 33 1.67 7.02 -2.04
CA ILE A 33 2.84 7.65 -1.43
C ILE A 33 3.02 9.03 -2.07
N SER A 34 3.24 10.05 -1.25
CA SER A 34 3.61 11.40 -1.70
C SER A 34 4.68 11.98 -0.79
N LEU A 35 5.72 12.52 -1.41
CA LEU A 35 6.87 13.15 -0.76
C LEU A 35 6.92 14.61 -1.23
N ASP A 36 6.87 15.56 -0.29
CA ASP A 36 7.05 16.97 -0.57
C ASP A 36 8.54 17.26 -0.75
N THR A 37 8.94 17.48 -2.00
CA THR A 37 10.32 17.74 -2.41
C THR A 37 10.54 19.21 -2.77
N SER A 38 9.61 20.10 -2.41
CA SER A 38 9.69 21.54 -2.72
C SER A 38 10.92 22.25 -2.13
N SER A 39 11.54 21.66 -1.12
CA SER A 39 12.80 22.15 -0.52
C SER A 39 14.05 21.71 -1.29
N PHE A 40 13.91 20.81 -2.27
CA PHE A 40 14.99 20.32 -3.12
C PHE A 40 14.93 20.98 -4.51
N SER A 41 16.01 20.84 -5.28
CA SER A 41 16.08 21.38 -6.65
C SER A 41 16.94 20.48 -7.53
N GLY A 42 16.76 20.61 -8.85
CA GLY A 42 17.49 19.80 -9.83
C GLY A 42 16.97 18.35 -9.92
N THR A 43 17.84 17.46 -10.36
CA THR A 43 17.59 16.01 -10.38
C THR A 43 18.26 15.33 -9.20
N GLY A 44 17.75 14.16 -8.85
CA GLY A 44 18.30 13.26 -7.86
C GLY A 44 17.85 11.85 -8.14
N TRP A 45 17.89 11.02 -7.11
CA TRP A 45 17.50 9.62 -7.24
C TRP A 45 16.47 9.22 -6.21
N ILE A 46 15.66 8.24 -6.58
CA ILE A 46 14.80 7.49 -5.67
C ILE A 46 15.26 6.04 -5.65
N ASP A 47 15.32 5.49 -4.44
CA ASP A 47 15.66 4.11 -4.14
C ASP A 47 14.41 3.43 -3.58
N LEU A 48 13.93 2.42 -4.31
CA LEU A 48 12.69 1.70 -4.04
C LEU A 48 13.00 0.21 -3.89
N GLN A 49 12.85 -0.31 -2.68
CA GLN A 49 13.26 -1.68 -2.38
C GLN A 49 12.13 -2.49 -1.79
N PHE A 50 12.14 -3.79 -2.06
CA PHE A 50 11.25 -4.75 -1.39
C PHE A 50 12.04 -5.98 -0.93
N ASN A 51 12.41 -5.99 0.36
CA ASN A 51 13.41 -6.89 0.92
C ASN A 51 12.99 -7.44 2.30
N PRO A 52 13.54 -8.57 2.79
CA PRO A 52 14.54 -9.40 2.12
C PRO A 52 13.96 -10.09 0.88
N GLY A 53 14.83 -10.47 -0.04
CA GLY A 53 14.50 -11.41 -1.11
C GLY A 53 14.22 -12.83 -0.57
N ASN A 54 14.35 -13.83 -1.43
CA ASN A 54 13.99 -15.22 -1.14
C ASN A 54 15.04 -15.90 -0.24
N LEU A 55 15.09 -15.45 1.01
CA LEU A 55 15.83 -16.07 2.10
C LEU A 55 14.91 -17.07 2.80
N ALA A 56 15.49 -18.18 3.26
CA ALA A 56 14.75 -19.26 3.92
C ALA A 56 13.84 -18.69 5.02
N SER A 57 12.52 -18.91 4.88
CA SER A 57 11.40 -18.43 5.70
C SER A 57 10.62 -17.20 5.21
N THR A 58 11.05 -16.48 4.17
CA THR A 58 10.26 -15.33 3.68
C THR A 58 9.13 -15.80 2.77
N THR A 59 7.88 -15.43 3.10
CA THR A 59 6.74 -15.72 2.23
C THR A 59 6.81 -14.86 0.97
N LEU A 60 6.60 -15.49 -0.19
CA LEU A 60 6.73 -14.79 -1.48
C LEU A 60 5.64 -13.74 -1.66
N ALA A 61 6.05 -12.55 -2.04
CA ALA A 61 5.23 -11.38 -2.21
C ALA A 61 5.85 -10.45 -3.27
N SER A 62 5.08 -9.46 -3.68
CA SER A 62 5.50 -8.41 -4.60
C SER A 62 4.80 -7.11 -4.29
N VAL A 63 5.43 -6.03 -4.70
CA VAL A 63 4.81 -4.71 -4.82
C VAL A 63 4.70 -4.32 -6.29
N THR A 64 3.57 -3.73 -6.67
CA THR A 64 3.38 -3.10 -7.97
C THR A 64 3.30 -1.60 -7.77
N LEU A 65 4.04 -0.85 -8.59
CA LEU A 65 4.21 0.58 -8.51
C LEU A 65 3.58 1.24 -9.75
N THR A 66 2.68 2.20 -9.56
CA THR A 66 1.97 2.91 -10.65
C THR A 66 1.82 4.40 -10.36
N ASP A 67 1.21 5.14 -11.29
CA ASP A 67 0.78 6.54 -11.10
C ASP A 67 1.93 7.49 -10.71
N PHE A 68 3.07 7.30 -11.36
CA PHE A 68 4.30 8.04 -11.06
C PHE A 68 4.20 9.53 -11.40
N VAL A 69 4.64 10.36 -10.45
CA VAL A 69 4.82 11.81 -10.60
C VAL A 69 6.21 12.16 -10.11
N GLY A 70 6.93 13.01 -10.85
CA GLY A 70 8.28 13.46 -10.51
C GLY A 70 9.40 12.49 -10.89
N PHE A 71 9.11 11.38 -11.58
CA PHE A 71 10.12 10.47 -12.12
C PHE A 71 10.75 11.03 -13.40
N GLY A 72 12.04 10.74 -13.60
CA GLY A 72 12.81 11.11 -14.78
C GLY A 72 12.51 10.22 -16.01
N ASP A 73 13.46 10.15 -16.93
CA ASP A 73 13.33 9.31 -18.14
C ASP A 73 13.40 7.82 -17.79
N SER A 74 12.58 6.99 -18.42
CA SER A 74 12.50 5.55 -18.14
C SER A 74 13.80 4.79 -18.41
N SER A 75 14.69 5.33 -19.25
CA SER A 75 16.02 4.77 -19.51
C SER A 75 17.00 4.93 -18.36
N THR A 76 16.68 5.76 -17.35
CA THR A 76 17.51 5.97 -16.16
C THR A 76 17.27 4.90 -15.07
N ALA A 77 16.26 4.06 -15.25
CA ALA A 77 15.96 2.97 -14.32
C ALA A 77 17.13 1.99 -14.24
N LEU A 78 17.67 1.82 -13.04
CA LEU A 78 18.62 0.78 -12.69
C LEU A 78 17.89 -0.24 -11.82
N ILE A 79 17.96 -1.50 -12.23
CA ILE A 79 17.24 -2.59 -11.56
C ILE A 79 18.23 -3.61 -11.02
N ASN A 80 17.94 -4.13 -9.83
CA ASN A 80 18.67 -5.24 -9.23
C ASN A 80 17.68 -6.26 -8.62
N GLY A 81 18.01 -7.54 -8.72
CA GLY A 81 17.16 -8.63 -8.27
C GLY A 81 15.88 -8.80 -9.09
N ALA A 82 14.79 -9.19 -8.44
CA ALA A 82 13.53 -9.53 -9.09
C ALA A 82 12.64 -8.29 -9.33
N VAL A 83 13.10 -7.40 -10.20
CA VAL A 83 12.37 -6.21 -10.67
C VAL A 83 12.02 -6.36 -12.15
N SER A 84 10.80 -5.98 -12.51
CA SER A 84 10.31 -6.00 -13.89
C SER A 84 9.37 -4.82 -14.18
N GLY A 85 9.04 -4.61 -15.46
CA GLY A 85 8.13 -3.55 -15.89
C GLY A 85 8.84 -2.29 -16.38
N SER A 86 8.13 -1.17 -16.39
CA SER A 86 8.61 0.11 -16.89
C SER A 86 7.82 1.28 -16.31
N LEU A 87 8.36 2.49 -16.37
CA LEU A 87 7.65 3.70 -15.93
C LEU A 87 6.29 3.89 -16.64
N ALA A 88 6.16 3.44 -17.89
CA ALA A 88 4.93 3.59 -18.68
C ALA A 88 3.83 2.59 -18.28
N THR A 89 4.21 1.39 -17.81
CA THR A 89 3.28 0.29 -17.52
C THR A 89 3.16 -0.03 -16.04
N GLY A 90 4.00 0.56 -15.20
CA GLY A 90 4.22 0.15 -13.83
C GLY A 90 5.45 -0.75 -13.68
N TYR A 91 6.05 -0.70 -12.48
CA TYR A 91 7.11 -1.61 -12.06
C TYR A 91 6.57 -2.63 -11.07
N THR A 92 7.11 -3.84 -11.10
CA THR A 92 6.86 -4.87 -10.08
C THR A 92 8.19 -5.24 -9.44
N ILE A 93 8.28 -5.14 -8.12
CA ILE A 93 9.41 -5.60 -7.31
C ILE A 93 8.92 -6.81 -6.51
N SER A 94 9.44 -7.98 -6.81
CA SER A 94 9.10 -9.23 -6.12
C SER A 94 10.21 -9.59 -5.14
N ASN A 95 9.87 -10.17 -3.99
CA ASN A 95 10.87 -10.65 -3.03
C ASN A 95 11.44 -12.03 -3.39
N THR A 96 11.45 -12.39 -4.68
CA THR A 96 11.76 -13.76 -5.15
C THR A 96 13.24 -14.00 -5.43
N ASP A 97 14.08 -12.96 -5.44
CA ASP A 97 15.50 -13.09 -5.75
C ASP A 97 16.26 -13.80 -4.62
N ALA A 98 17.00 -14.85 -4.97
CA ALA A 98 17.74 -15.67 -4.02
C ALA A 98 18.99 -14.98 -3.44
N SER A 99 19.47 -13.88 -4.04
CA SER A 99 20.55 -13.05 -3.48
C SER A 99 20.08 -12.22 -2.28
N GLY A 100 18.76 -12.16 -2.04
CA GLY A 100 18.17 -11.47 -0.89
C GLY A 100 17.93 -9.97 -1.10
N TRP A 101 18.15 -9.43 -2.30
CA TRP A 101 18.06 -7.99 -2.58
C TRP A 101 17.31 -7.69 -3.87
N ASN A 102 16.28 -6.84 -3.79
CA ASN A 102 15.46 -6.37 -4.91
C ASN A 102 15.31 -4.85 -4.81
N ASP A 103 15.69 -4.16 -5.86
CA ASP A 103 15.86 -2.71 -5.85
C ASP A 103 15.58 -2.11 -7.23
N LEU A 104 14.78 -1.05 -7.23
CA LEU A 104 14.55 -0.15 -8.35
C LEU A 104 15.12 1.22 -7.95
N PHE A 105 16.23 1.57 -8.59
CA PHE A 105 16.86 2.88 -8.45
C PHE A 105 16.58 3.71 -9.70
N HIS A 106 16.05 4.92 -9.55
CA HIS A 106 15.58 5.71 -10.69
C HIS A 106 15.86 7.20 -10.52
N GLU A 107 16.15 7.91 -11.60
CA GLU A 107 16.27 9.36 -11.56
C GLU A 107 14.90 10.01 -11.28
N VAL A 108 14.90 11.07 -10.49
CA VAL A 108 13.71 11.90 -10.20
C VAL A 108 14.04 13.38 -10.38
N ASN A 109 13.00 14.17 -10.64
CA ASN A 109 13.09 15.63 -10.79
C ASN A 109 12.44 16.33 -9.60
N TYR A 110 13.25 16.95 -8.76
CA TYR A 110 12.79 17.66 -7.57
C TYR A 110 12.15 19.02 -7.86
N ASN A 111 12.39 19.60 -9.05
CA ASN A 111 11.81 20.90 -9.39
C ASN A 111 10.27 20.87 -9.49
N GLY A 112 9.67 19.68 -9.61
CA GLY A 112 8.21 19.50 -9.56
C GLY A 112 7.60 19.69 -8.17
N GLY A 113 8.42 19.74 -7.11
CA GLY A 113 7.99 19.93 -5.72
C GLY A 113 7.32 18.73 -5.08
N THR A 114 6.98 17.69 -5.85
CA THR A 114 6.42 16.44 -5.34
C THR A 114 6.97 15.25 -6.12
N ILE A 115 7.23 14.17 -5.38
CA ILE A 115 7.37 12.83 -5.94
C ILE A 115 6.25 11.98 -5.37
N SER A 116 5.49 11.31 -6.22
CA SER A 116 4.39 10.44 -5.78
C SER A 116 4.20 9.24 -6.68
N PHE A 117 3.66 8.17 -6.12
CA PHE A 117 3.28 6.94 -6.83
C PHE A 117 2.35 6.12 -5.95
N THR A 118 1.62 5.20 -6.58
CA THR A 118 0.81 4.18 -5.91
C THR A 118 1.66 2.92 -5.70
N VAL A 119 1.56 2.30 -4.54
CA VAL A 119 2.12 0.97 -4.26
C VAL A 119 0.99 0.00 -3.91
N THR A 120 0.92 -1.14 -4.59
CA THR A 120 -0.01 -2.23 -4.30
C THR A 120 0.75 -3.48 -3.91
N PHE A 121 0.43 -4.05 -2.75
CA PHE A 121 1.03 -5.28 -2.23
C PHE A 121 0.21 -6.50 -2.65
N SER A 122 0.91 -7.58 -2.97
CA SER A 122 0.30 -8.90 -3.18
C SER A 122 1.26 -9.99 -2.74
N GLY A 123 0.75 -11.15 -2.33
CA GLY A 123 1.62 -12.26 -1.99
C GLY A 123 0.87 -13.56 -1.74
N LEU A 124 1.65 -14.63 -1.63
CA LEU A 124 1.16 -15.96 -1.29
C LEU A 124 0.70 -16.00 0.17
N ALA A 125 -0.19 -16.96 0.45
CA ALA A 125 -0.57 -17.30 1.80
C ALA A 125 0.61 -17.83 2.61
N ASP A 126 0.63 -17.48 3.90
CA ASP A 126 1.50 -18.09 4.90
C ASP A 126 0.65 -18.79 5.96
N ALA A 127 0.41 -20.08 5.75
CA ALA A 127 -0.35 -20.90 6.71
C ALA A 127 0.36 -21.05 8.06
N SER A 128 1.67 -20.81 8.12
CA SER A 128 2.46 -20.87 9.34
C SER A 128 2.50 -19.54 10.09
N GLN A 129 2.07 -18.44 9.44
CA GLN A 129 2.26 -17.06 9.90
C GLN A 129 3.69 -16.84 10.40
N SER A 130 4.66 -17.18 9.55
CA SER A 130 6.07 -16.92 9.82
C SER A 130 6.28 -15.42 10.03
N SER A 131 7.18 -15.06 10.96
CA SER A 131 7.45 -13.64 11.28
C SER A 131 8.31 -12.95 10.23
N SER A 132 8.66 -13.63 9.13
CA SER A 132 9.55 -13.13 8.08
C SER A 132 8.76 -12.22 7.14
N GLN A 133 8.69 -10.96 7.54
CA GLN A 133 8.07 -9.88 6.80
C GLN A 133 9.00 -9.36 5.70
N SER A 134 8.39 -8.82 4.64
CA SER A 134 9.11 -8.02 3.65
C SER A 134 8.81 -6.55 3.86
N VAL A 135 9.81 -5.70 3.74
CA VAL A 135 9.71 -4.26 3.91
C VAL A 135 9.84 -3.62 2.54
N PHE A 136 8.81 -2.86 2.16
CA PHE A 136 8.92 -1.90 1.08
C PHE A 136 9.49 -0.60 1.63
N SER A 137 10.61 -0.13 1.09
CA SER A 137 11.25 1.10 1.55
C SER A 137 11.44 2.09 0.40
N VAL A 138 11.40 3.38 0.75
CA VAL A 138 11.55 4.50 -0.17
C VAL A 138 12.57 5.47 0.39
N SER A 139 13.61 5.77 -0.37
CA SER A 139 14.62 6.75 0.00
C SER A 139 14.83 7.74 -1.15
N LEU A 140 15.18 8.99 -0.84
CA LEU A 140 15.59 9.99 -1.82
C LEU A 140 17.08 10.28 -1.66
N MET A 141 17.78 10.57 -2.75
CA MET A 141 19.22 10.84 -2.75
C MET A 141 19.59 12.03 -3.61
N ASN A 142 20.72 12.67 -3.30
CA ASN A 142 21.28 13.75 -4.12
C ASN A 142 21.62 13.29 -5.56
N SER A 143 21.89 14.24 -6.46
CA SER A 143 22.19 14.01 -7.89
C SER A 143 23.26 12.95 -8.15
N ASP A 144 24.24 12.87 -7.25
CA ASP A 144 25.41 11.99 -7.40
C ASP A 144 25.21 10.63 -6.69
N ALA A 145 24.02 10.38 -6.13
CA ALA A 145 23.67 9.14 -5.41
C ALA A 145 24.61 8.81 -4.23
N THR A 146 25.12 9.84 -3.54
CA THR A 146 26.08 9.69 -2.42
C THR A 146 25.51 10.00 -1.05
N ALA A 147 24.35 10.67 -0.97
CA ALA A 147 23.74 11.05 0.30
C ALA A 147 22.21 10.98 0.24
N TYR A 148 21.61 10.43 1.30
CA TYR A 148 20.16 10.45 1.51
C TYR A 148 19.66 11.87 1.80
N LEU A 149 18.45 12.17 1.32
CA LEU A 149 17.79 13.46 1.46
C LEU A 149 16.47 13.32 2.22
N GLY A 150 16.12 14.37 2.97
CA GLY A 150 14.80 14.49 3.59
C GLY A 150 14.57 13.65 4.84
N THR A 151 15.58 12.96 5.35
CA THR A 151 15.50 12.13 6.54
C THR A 151 16.77 12.22 7.38
N THR A 152 16.62 12.01 8.68
CA THR A 152 17.73 11.77 9.61
C THR A 152 17.69 10.35 10.17
N ASP A 153 16.80 9.51 9.66
CA ASP A 153 16.73 8.11 10.03
C ASP A 153 17.99 7.36 9.58
N ALA A 154 18.50 6.46 10.41
CA ALA A 154 19.73 5.72 10.14
C ALA A 154 19.61 4.79 8.93
N SER A 155 18.39 4.38 8.56
CA SER A 155 18.13 3.58 7.36
C SER A 155 18.24 4.37 6.06
N GLY A 156 18.19 5.71 6.11
CA GLY A 156 18.08 6.56 4.93
C GLY A 156 16.69 6.59 4.29
N SER A 157 15.73 5.83 4.82
CA SER A 157 14.37 5.77 4.31
C SER A 157 13.50 6.94 4.78
N LEU A 158 12.57 7.34 3.91
CA LEU A 158 11.46 8.25 4.15
C LEU A 158 10.15 7.49 4.39
N VAL A 159 10.02 6.31 3.77
CA VAL A 159 8.87 5.43 3.95
C VAL A 159 9.38 4.01 4.16
N ALA A 160 8.79 3.31 5.12
CA ALA A 160 8.99 1.88 5.32
C ALA A 160 7.64 1.21 5.64
N LEU A 161 7.22 0.29 4.78
CA LEU A 161 5.96 -0.44 4.87
C LEU A 161 6.26 -1.93 5.04
N ASN A 162 5.92 -2.48 6.22
CA ASN A 162 6.13 -3.89 6.54
C ASN A 162 4.92 -4.67 6.04
N TYR A 163 5.16 -5.57 5.08
CA TYR A 163 4.19 -6.53 4.59
C TYR A 163 4.28 -7.84 5.37
N SER A 164 3.15 -8.24 5.96
CA SER A 164 2.92 -9.55 6.55
C SER A 164 1.95 -10.34 5.67
N ALA A 165 2.34 -11.54 5.26
CA ALA A 165 1.45 -12.43 4.51
C ALA A 165 0.26 -12.87 5.37
N GLY A 166 -0.89 -13.08 4.71
CA GLY A 166 -2.11 -13.55 5.35
C GLY A 166 -2.27 -15.07 5.29
N LEU A 167 -3.36 -15.57 5.86
CA LEU A 167 -3.70 -17.01 5.83
C LEU A 167 -4.21 -17.47 4.46
N THR A 168 -4.59 -16.55 3.57
CA THR A 168 -5.03 -16.81 2.21
C THR A 168 -4.27 -15.91 1.24
N ASP A 169 -4.17 -16.34 -0.03
CA ASP A 169 -3.48 -15.56 -1.06
C ASP A 169 -4.10 -14.17 -1.18
N GLY A 170 -3.24 -13.15 -1.24
CA GLY A 170 -3.67 -11.74 -1.35
C GLY A 170 -4.26 -11.13 -0.08
N SER A 171 -4.42 -11.88 1.02
CA SER A 171 -4.97 -11.36 2.29
C SER A 171 -3.91 -10.83 3.25
N GLY A 172 -2.80 -10.31 2.70
CA GLY A 172 -1.72 -9.73 3.50
C GLY A 172 -2.13 -8.45 4.21
N SER A 173 -1.32 -8.02 5.17
CA SER A 173 -1.49 -6.77 5.89
C SER A 173 -0.22 -5.93 5.83
N VAL A 174 -0.39 -4.61 5.85
CA VAL A 174 0.72 -3.67 5.76
C VAL A 174 0.70 -2.73 6.97
N ALA A 175 1.86 -2.57 7.59
CA ALA A 175 2.08 -1.66 8.71
C ALA A 175 3.21 -0.67 8.40
N ALA A 176 2.92 0.63 8.49
CA ALA A 176 3.93 1.67 8.32
C ALA A 176 4.81 1.80 9.56
N THR A 177 6.13 1.81 9.37
CA THR A 177 7.10 2.15 10.41
C THR A 177 7.18 3.67 10.55
N PRO A 178 7.06 4.24 11.77
CA PRO A 178 7.34 5.65 11.99
C PRO A 178 8.83 5.95 11.75
N LEU A 179 9.12 6.93 10.90
CA LEU A 179 10.48 7.36 10.54
C LEU A 179 10.70 8.84 10.87
N VAL A 180 11.97 9.23 11.05
CA VAL A 180 12.34 10.62 11.37
C VAL A 180 12.65 11.40 10.10
N ASN A 181 11.58 11.94 9.50
CA ASN A 181 11.66 12.68 8.25
C ASN A 181 11.82 14.19 8.51
N SER A 182 12.67 14.85 7.72
CA SER A 182 12.85 16.30 7.69
C SER A 182 12.05 16.98 6.58
N ILE A 183 11.34 16.20 5.75
CA ILE A 183 10.36 16.67 4.76
C ILE A 183 8.98 16.06 5.05
N PRO A 184 7.88 16.71 4.65
CA PRO A 184 6.56 16.11 4.68
C PRO A 184 6.49 14.86 3.79
N SER A 185 6.03 13.75 4.36
CA SER A 185 5.77 12.49 3.67
C SER A 185 4.40 11.97 4.07
N SER A 186 3.57 11.58 3.10
CA SER A 186 2.26 10.98 3.36
C SER A 186 2.17 9.58 2.75
N VAL A 187 1.67 8.65 3.54
CA VAL A 187 1.25 7.32 3.09
C VAL A 187 -0.24 7.20 3.40
N THR A 188 -1.07 7.13 2.36
CA THR A 188 -2.53 7.06 2.53
C THR A 188 -3.07 5.81 1.87
N ALA A 189 -3.80 5.02 2.65
CA ALA A 189 -4.53 3.85 2.18
C ALA A 189 -5.55 4.27 1.10
N VAL A 190 -5.58 3.55 -0.03
CA VAL A 190 -6.47 3.84 -1.16
C VAL A 190 -7.71 2.95 -1.05
N PRO A 191 -8.90 3.51 -0.74
CA PRO A 191 -10.08 2.70 -0.51
C PRO A 191 -10.39 1.78 -1.69
N GLU A 192 -10.51 0.48 -1.42
CA GLU A 192 -10.88 -0.50 -2.45
C GLU A 192 -12.26 -0.16 -3.07
N PRO A 193 -12.48 -0.49 -4.37
CA PRO A 193 -13.78 -0.26 -5.03
C PRO A 193 -14.98 -0.87 -4.29
N SER A 194 -14.76 -2.01 -3.61
CA SER A 194 -15.75 -2.70 -2.78
C SER A 194 -16.23 -1.83 -1.61
N SER A 195 -15.36 -0.99 -1.03
CA SER A 195 -15.69 -0.09 0.06
C SER A 195 -16.73 0.95 -0.36
N TRP A 196 -16.58 1.49 -1.58
CA TRP A 196 -17.57 2.40 -2.17
C TRP A 196 -18.89 1.70 -2.48
N ALA A 197 -18.83 0.46 -2.99
CA ALA A 197 -20.02 -0.34 -3.22
C ALA A 197 -20.78 -0.64 -1.92
N MET A 198 -20.06 -0.95 -0.83
CA MET A 198 -20.63 -1.17 0.51
C MET A 198 -21.24 0.12 1.08
N LEU A 199 -20.57 1.26 0.93
CA LEU A 199 -21.12 2.56 1.32
C LEU A 199 -22.40 2.87 0.53
N ALA A 200 -22.37 2.73 -0.79
CA ALA A 200 -23.51 2.97 -1.66
C ALA A 200 -24.67 2.01 -1.34
N GLY A 201 -24.37 0.72 -1.11
CA GLY A 201 -25.33 -0.28 -0.68
C GLY A 201 -25.97 0.07 0.67
N GLY A 202 -25.17 0.50 1.64
CA GLY A 202 -25.65 0.99 2.94
C GLY A 202 -26.59 2.19 2.80
N LEU A 203 -26.21 3.19 2.00
CA LEU A 203 -27.04 4.36 1.72
C LEU A 203 -28.34 3.98 1.01
N ALA A 204 -28.31 3.06 0.06
CA ALA A 204 -29.49 2.55 -0.64
C ALA A 204 -30.46 1.86 0.33
N LEU A 205 -29.96 1.01 1.23
CA LEU A 205 -30.76 0.36 2.26
C LEU A 205 -31.39 1.37 3.24
N LEU A 206 -30.65 2.39 3.66
CA LEU A 206 -31.18 3.48 4.48
C LEU A 206 -32.29 4.27 3.77
N GLY A 207 -32.11 4.56 2.48
CA GLY A 207 -33.12 5.21 1.64
C GLY A 207 -34.40 4.39 1.53
N LEU A 208 -34.28 3.08 1.26
CA LEU A 208 -35.43 2.16 1.21
C LEU A 208 -36.14 2.05 2.56
N ALA A 209 -35.39 1.97 3.66
CA ALA A 209 -35.96 1.91 5.01
C ALA A 209 -36.74 3.19 5.36
N ARG A 210 -36.23 4.37 4.99
CA ARG A 210 -36.92 5.65 5.18
C ARG A 210 -38.22 5.72 4.38
N ARG A 211 -38.18 5.32 3.11
CA ARG A 211 -39.38 5.28 2.25
C ARG A 211 -40.46 4.36 2.81
N ARG A 212 -40.09 3.22 3.39
CA ARG A 212 -41.03 2.27 4.02
C ARG A 212 -41.59 2.73 5.38
N LYS A 213 -40.99 3.74 6.02
CA LYS A 213 -41.55 4.37 7.22
C LYS A 213 -42.51 5.53 6.90
N GLN A 214 -42.43 6.07 5.68
CA GLN A 214 -43.26 7.19 5.23
C GLN A 214 -44.48 6.76 4.41
N ALA A 215 -44.52 5.51 3.95
CA ALA A 215 -45.68 4.86 3.34
C ALA A 215 -46.42 4.02 4.38
#